data_AF-A0A1W1C868-F1
#
_entry.id   AF-A0A1W1C868-F1
#
_cell.length_a   1.000
_cell.length_b   1.000
_cell.length_c   1.000
_cell.angle_alpha   90.00
_cell.angle_beta   90.00
_cell.angle_gamma   90.00
#
_symmetry.space_group_name_H-M   'P 1'
#
loop_
_entity.id
_entity.type
_entity.pdbx_description
1 polymer ?
#
loop_
_entity_poly.entity_id
_entity_poly.type
_entity_poly.pdbx_seq_one_letter_code
_entity_poly.pdbx_strand_id
1 'polypeptide(L)'
;MGGNDEREQTLNQLLAEMDGFGTDTPVIVLAATNRPETLDAALLRAGRFDRQVLVDKPDFAGRLAILKVHSKDVKFDESIDMEVIAKQTAGMAGADLANIINESALLAGRRNKKTITQDELLEAIERAFVGLERKNRKISDVEKRIVAYHESGHALMAELTKGSTRVTKVSIIPRGLGALGYTLHLPDDEDRFLKRKYELMAEIDVLLGGRAAEEVFLGEISTGAGNDLDRATAILKDMISVYGMSDVAGLMVLSRSQSSFLGGGMVSNDYSEQMAQDIDNSIKSTLTERYEFVKKTLNDYRGAIEKMTAVLLDIEIIEGDTVQEIIKEFEEENNMESRLAHLKREEA
;
A
#
# COMPACT_ATOMS: atom_id res chain seq x y z
N MET A 1 -19.94 -34.11 11.64
CA MET A 1 -21.27 -33.51 11.87
C MET A 1 -21.34 -33.21 13.37
N GLY A 2 -21.30 -31.94 13.79
CA GLY A 2 -21.23 -31.57 15.21
C GLY A 2 -20.77 -30.12 15.49
N GLY A 3 -20.06 -29.48 14.55
CA GLY A 3 -19.62 -28.08 14.72
C GLY A 3 -20.68 -27.01 14.44
N ASN A 4 -21.79 -27.37 13.77
CA ASN A 4 -22.87 -26.42 13.50
C ASN A 4 -23.86 -26.34 14.67
N ASP A 5 -24.11 -27.47 15.34
CA ASP A 5 -25.11 -27.59 16.40
C ASP A 5 -24.74 -26.78 17.66
N GLU A 6 -23.46 -26.78 18.07
CA GLU A 6 -23.00 -25.98 19.22
C GLU A 6 -23.07 -24.47 18.96
N ARG A 7 -22.75 -24.06 17.73
CA ARG A 7 -22.83 -22.66 17.31
C ARG A 7 -24.28 -22.18 17.31
N GLU A 8 -25.18 -22.98 16.75
CA GLU A 8 -26.62 -22.68 16.72
C GLU A 8 -27.23 -22.67 18.13
N GLN A 9 -26.85 -23.61 19.00
CA GLN A 9 -27.32 -23.64 20.38
C GLN A 9 -26.88 -22.39 21.16
N THR A 10 -25.62 -22.00 21.03
CA THR A 10 -25.08 -20.81 21.69
C THR A 10 -25.73 -19.54 21.17
N LEU A 11 -25.96 -19.45 19.86
CA LEU A 11 -26.66 -18.33 19.24
C LEU A 11 -28.10 -18.21 19.74
N ASN A 12 -28.85 -19.32 19.73
CA ASN A 12 -30.24 -19.33 20.17
C ASN A 12 -30.38 -18.96 21.65
N GLN A 13 -29.44 -19.39 22.51
CA GLN A 13 -29.42 -18.94 23.90
C GLN A 13 -29.21 -17.44 24.01
N LEU A 14 -28.25 -16.87 23.27
CA LEU A 14 -28.01 -15.43 23.26
C LEU A 14 -29.27 -14.67 22.81
N LEU A 15 -29.95 -15.13 21.78
CA LEU A 15 -31.19 -14.51 21.29
C LEU A 15 -32.31 -14.56 22.34
N ALA A 16 -32.46 -15.70 23.04
CA ALA A 16 -33.46 -15.85 24.10
C ALA A 16 -33.20 -14.92 25.28
N GLU A 17 -31.94 -14.74 25.69
CA GLU A 17 -31.57 -13.80 26.74
C GLU A 17 -31.78 -12.34 26.31
N MET A 18 -31.45 -12.00 25.06
CA MET A 18 -31.68 -10.65 24.53
C MET A 18 -33.16 -10.28 24.48
N ASP A 19 -34.04 -11.23 24.12
CA ASP A 19 -35.49 -11.02 24.12
C ASP A 19 -36.09 -11.09 25.55
N GLY A 20 -35.36 -11.68 26.51
CA GLY A 20 -35.78 -11.92 27.89
C GLY A 20 -35.53 -10.78 28.87
N PHE A 21 -34.83 -9.71 28.47
CA PHE A 21 -34.61 -8.55 29.34
C PHE A 21 -35.92 -7.81 29.60
N GLY A 22 -36.36 -7.80 30.87
CA GLY A 22 -37.45 -6.95 31.33
C GLY A 22 -37.06 -5.48 31.39
N THR A 23 -38.04 -4.57 31.35
CA THR A 23 -37.85 -3.10 31.41
C THR A 23 -37.22 -2.59 32.71
N ASP A 24 -37.10 -3.45 33.72
CA ASP A 24 -36.78 -3.08 35.08
C ASP A 24 -35.26 -3.06 35.36
N THR A 25 -34.45 -3.65 34.47
CA THR A 25 -32.98 -3.63 34.59
C THR A 25 -32.34 -2.97 33.36
N PRO A 26 -31.68 -1.80 33.49
CA PRO A 26 -31.04 -1.14 32.36
C PRO A 26 -29.73 -1.84 32.00
N VAL A 27 -29.81 -2.84 31.12
CA VAL A 27 -28.64 -3.53 30.55
C VAL A 27 -28.41 -3.04 29.11
N ILE A 28 -27.18 -2.64 28.81
CA ILE A 28 -26.75 -2.30 27.45
C ILE A 28 -25.76 -3.37 26.99
N VAL A 29 -26.08 -4.05 25.89
CA VAL A 29 -25.21 -5.06 25.28
C VAL A 29 -24.45 -4.44 24.11
N LEU A 30 -23.12 -4.50 24.16
CA LEU A 30 -22.24 -4.05 23.07
C LEU A 30 -21.51 -5.25 22.46
N ALA A 31 -21.33 -5.23 21.15
CA ALA A 31 -20.57 -6.23 20.40
C ALA A 31 -19.73 -5.54 19.31
N ALA A 32 -18.63 -6.19 18.91
CA ALA A 32 -17.77 -5.74 17.82
C ALA A 32 -17.51 -6.89 16.86
N THR A 33 -17.53 -6.62 15.55
CA THR A 33 -17.18 -7.59 14.51
C THR A 33 -16.48 -6.89 13.35
N ASN A 34 -15.49 -7.54 12.76
CA ASN A 34 -14.88 -7.12 11.49
C ASN A 34 -15.58 -7.75 10.28
N ARG A 35 -16.59 -8.61 10.52
CA ARG A 35 -17.30 -9.39 9.49
C ARG A 35 -18.82 -9.34 9.68
N PRO A 36 -19.45 -8.16 9.58
CA PRO A 36 -20.88 -8.02 9.78
C PRO A 36 -21.69 -8.88 8.79
N GLU A 37 -21.16 -9.16 7.60
CA GLU A 37 -21.78 -9.98 6.56
C GLU A 37 -21.95 -11.46 6.95
N THR A 38 -21.17 -11.93 7.92
CA THR A 38 -21.23 -13.33 8.40
C THR A 38 -22.16 -13.52 9.59
N LEU A 39 -22.73 -12.43 10.11
CA LEU A 39 -23.65 -12.48 11.23
C LEU A 39 -25.01 -13.04 10.80
N ASP A 40 -25.64 -13.77 11.71
CA ASP A 40 -27.03 -14.18 11.52
C ASP A 40 -27.93 -12.95 11.53
N ALA A 41 -28.78 -12.80 10.51
CA ALA A 41 -29.74 -11.70 10.38
C ALA A 41 -30.69 -11.58 11.58
N ALA A 42 -30.90 -12.67 12.34
CA ALA A 42 -31.68 -12.66 13.57
C ALA A 42 -31.06 -11.74 14.65
N LEU A 43 -29.74 -11.59 14.70
CA LEU A 43 -29.06 -10.71 15.66
C LEU A 43 -29.33 -9.22 15.38
N LEU A 44 -29.59 -8.88 14.12
CA LEU A 44 -29.73 -7.49 13.65
C LEU A 44 -31.18 -6.97 13.69
N ARG A 45 -32.11 -7.74 14.28
CA ARG A 45 -33.52 -7.35 14.41
C ARG A 45 -33.73 -6.36 15.57
N ALA A 46 -34.80 -5.59 15.48
CA ALA A 46 -35.22 -4.65 16.52
C ALA A 46 -35.32 -5.34 17.89
N GLY A 47 -34.81 -4.69 18.94
CA GLY A 47 -34.75 -5.25 20.31
C GLY A 47 -33.49 -6.08 20.60
N ARG A 48 -32.62 -6.29 19.60
CA ARG A 48 -31.33 -6.98 19.75
C ARG A 48 -30.17 -6.03 19.41
N PHE A 49 -29.34 -6.33 18.41
CA PHE A 49 -28.35 -5.39 17.88
C PHE A 49 -28.98 -4.52 16.78
N ASP A 50 -29.91 -3.66 17.19
CA ASP A 50 -30.65 -2.78 16.29
C ASP A 50 -29.92 -1.48 15.95
N ARG A 51 -28.83 -1.18 16.67
CA ARG A 51 -27.92 -0.06 16.41
C ARG A 51 -26.56 -0.58 15.98
N GLN A 52 -26.14 -0.14 14.80
CA GLN A 52 -24.80 -0.37 14.28
C GLN A 52 -24.07 0.96 14.21
N VAL A 53 -22.90 1.01 14.83
CA VAL A 53 -21.99 2.15 14.76
C VAL A 53 -20.76 1.68 13.99
N LEU A 54 -20.59 2.20 12.78
CA LEU A 54 -19.40 1.93 11.98
C LEU A 54 -18.23 2.70 12.58
N VAL A 55 -17.14 1.97 12.87
CA VAL A 55 -15.87 2.56 13.33
C VAL A 55 -14.87 2.38 12.21
N ASP A 56 -14.76 3.40 11.37
CA ASP A 56 -13.80 3.40 10.27
C ASP A 56 -12.37 3.63 10.78
N LYS A 57 -11.41 3.38 9.88
CA LYS A 57 -10.02 3.74 10.13
C LYS A 57 -9.89 5.26 10.31
N PRO A 58 -8.99 5.73 11.19
CA PRO A 58 -8.82 7.15 11.45
C PRO A 58 -8.30 7.91 10.22
N ASP A 59 -8.86 9.10 10.01
CA ASP A 59 -8.35 10.11 9.08
C ASP A 59 -7.04 10.75 9.62
N PHE A 60 -6.44 11.68 8.89
CA PHE A 60 -5.21 12.35 9.31
C PHE A 60 -5.30 12.95 10.72
N ALA A 61 -6.38 13.71 10.99
CA ALA A 61 -6.60 14.35 12.29
C ALA A 61 -6.79 13.31 13.41
N GLY A 62 -7.53 12.24 13.13
CA GLY A 62 -7.74 11.11 14.02
C GLY A 62 -6.44 10.38 14.34
N ARG A 63 -5.60 10.10 13.33
CA ARG A 63 -4.27 9.48 13.55
C ARG A 63 -3.39 10.36 14.40
N LEU A 64 -3.33 11.67 14.13
CA LEU A 64 -2.58 12.62 14.94
C LEU A 64 -3.08 12.64 16.40
N ALA A 65 -4.40 12.60 16.61
CA ALA A 65 -4.98 12.54 17.95
C ALA A 65 -4.63 11.22 18.66
N ILE A 66 -4.72 10.08 17.97
CA ILE A 66 -4.38 8.75 18.50
C ILE A 66 -2.89 8.69 18.86
N LEU A 67 -2.00 9.14 17.98
CA LEU A 67 -0.57 9.24 18.23
C LEU A 67 -0.31 10.09 19.49
N LYS A 68 -0.93 11.26 19.61
CA LYS A 68 -0.83 12.12 20.81
C LYS A 68 -1.32 11.43 22.09
N VAL A 69 -2.36 10.61 22.03
CA VAL A 69 -2.86 9.84 23.18
C VAL A 69 -1.83 8.79 23.61
N HIS A 70 -1.34 7.98 22.67
CA HIS A 70 -0.33 6.94 22.96
C HIS A 70 1.04 7.53 23.29
N SER A 71 1.24 8.81 23.01
CA SER A 71 2.49 9.50 23.29
C SER A 71 2.67 9.96 24.74
N LYS A 72 1.60 9.99 25.54
CA LYS A 72 1.61 10.61 26.88
C LYS A 72 2.54 9.91 27.87
N ASP A 73 2.63 8.59 27.78
CA ASP A 73 3.39 7.75 28.73
C ASP A 73 4.83 7.49 28.27
N VAL A 74 5.27 8.15 27.19
CA VAL A 74 6.54 7.88 26.52
C VAL A 74 7.36 9.16 26.44
N LYS A 75 8.68 9.04 26.61
CA LYS A 75 9.61 10.17 26.56
C LYS A 75 10.03 10.44 25.13
N PHE A 76 9.44 11.46 24.51
CA PHE A 76 9.87 11.97 23.21
C PHE A 76 10.91 13.06 23.34
N ASP A 77 11.75 13.15 22.32
CA ASP A 77 12.56 14.33 22.07
C ASP A 77 11.68 15.51 21.61
N GLU A 78 12.10 16.74 21.90
CA GLU A 78 11.37 17.95 21.52
C GLU A 78 11.36 18.16 19.99
N SER A 79 12.28 17.53 19.26
CA SER A 79 12.41 17.65 17.81
C SER A 79 11.39 16.83 17.01
N ILE A 80 10.47 16.12 17.64
CA ILE A 80 9.56 15.20 16.94
C ILE A 80 8.44 15.94 16.23
N ASP A 81 8.30 15.60 14.95
CA ASP A 81 7.19 16.04 14.12
C ASP A 81 6.17 14.90 13.98
N MET A 82 5.11 14.98 14.80
CA MET A 82 4.00 14.02 14.78
C MET A 82 3.12 14.13 13.53
N GLU A 83 3.14 15.27 12.83
CA GLU A 83 2.38 15.42 11.58
C GLU A 83 3.01 14.58 10.47
N VAL A 84 4.34 14.55 10.41
CA VAL A 84 5.07 13.66 9.49
C VAL A 84 4.73 12.20 9.77
N ILE A 85 4.69 11.78 11.03
CA ILE A 85 4.33 10.40 11.41
C ILE A 85 2.87 10.09 11.05
N ALA A 86 1.94 11.01 11.29
CA ALA A 86 0.54 10.83 10.91
C ALA A 86 0.37 10.68 9.38
N LYS A 87 1.15 11.42 8.57
CA LYS A 87 1.17 11.27 7.10
C LYS A 87 1.75 9.93 6.66
N GLN A 88 2.83 9.48 7.30
CA GLN A 88 3.47 8.21 6.93
C GLN A 88 2.71 6.96 7.40
N THR A 89 1.66 7.13 8.19
CA THR A 89 0.83 6.04 8.73
C THR A 89 -0.56 6.01 8.11
N ALA A 90 -0.71 6.56 6.90
CA ALA A 90 -1.93 6.52 6.11
C ALA A 90 -2.55 5.11 6.07
N GLY A 91 -3.84 5.01 6.37
CA GLY A 91 -4.59 3.73 6.32
C GLY A 91 -4.29 2.76 7.47
N MET A 92 -3.49 3.14 8.46
CA MET A 92 -3.28 2.36 9.68
C MET A 92 -4.44 2.55 10.69
N ALA A 93 -4.77 1.48 11.42
CA ALA A 93 -5.76 1.54 12.49
C ALA A 93 -5.16 2.06 13.81
N GLY A 94 -5.99 2.42 14.78
CA GLY A 94 -5.50 2.93 16.07
C GLY A 94 -4.57 1.97 16.81
N ALA A 95 -4.83 0.66 16.71
CA ALA A 95 -3.97 -0.37 17.30
C ALA A 95 -2.58 -0.41 16.64
N ASP A 96 -2.52 -0.19 15.32
CA ASP A 96 -1.26 -0.15 14.58
C ASP A 96 -0.41 1.05 15.04
N LEU A 97 -1.04 2.23 15.18
CA LEU A 97 -0.37 3.44 15.66
C LEU A 97 0.16 3.28 17.09
N ALA A 98 -0.63 2.65 17.98
CA ALA A 98 -0.17 2.33 19.32
C ALA A 98 1.06 1.41 19.29
N ASN A 99 1.07 0.43 18.37
CA ASN A 99 2.20 -0.46 18.18
C ASN A 99 3.44 0.27 17.65
N ILE A 100 3.29 1.23 16.73
CA ILE A 100 4.39 2.10 16.26
C ILE A 100 5.06 2.80 17.44
N ILE A 101 4.30 3.41 18.34
CA ILE A 101 4.85 4.09 19.51
C ILE A 101 5.62 3.11 20.40
N ASN A 102 5.06 1.92 20.65
CA ASN A 102 5.69 0.90 21.47
C ASN A 102 7.00 0.38 20.85
N GLU A 103 7.00 0.07 19.56
CA GLU A 103 8.20 -0.36 18.82
C GLU A 103 9.29 0.73 18.81
N SER A 104 8.89 1.99 18.69
CA SER A 104 9.81 3.14 18.78
C SER A 104 10.48 3.22 20.15
N ALA A 105 9.74 2.92 21.22
CA ALA A 105 10.29 2.87 22.58
C ALA A 105 11.28 1.72 22.75
N LEU A 106 10.96 0.54 22.22
CA LEU A 106 11.86 -0.63 22.22
C LEU A 106 13.14 -0.36 21.42
N LEU A 107 13.02 0.35 20.29
CA LEU A 107 14.15 0.77 19.46
C LEU A 107 15.07 1.75 20.20
N ALA A 108 14.50 2.78 20.82
CA ALA A 108 15.26 3.74 21.62
C ALA A 108 15.98 3.04 22.77
N GLY A 109 15.28 2.14 23.48
CA GLY A 109 15.86 1.33 24.55
C GLY A 109 17.02 0.44 24.07
N ARG A 110 16.87 -0.23 22.92
CA ARG A 110 17.94 -1.06 22.32
C ARG A 110 19.17 -0.23 21.94
N ARG A 111 18.97 1.03 21.56
CA ARG A 111 20.05 2.00 21.24
C ARG A 111 20.59 2.73 22.48
N ASN A 112 20.14 2.38 23.69
CA ASN A 112 20.45 3.06 24.94
C ASN A 112 20.14 4.58 24.90
N LYS A 113 19.14 5.00 24.11
CA LYS A 113 18.64 6.37 24.10
C LYS A 113 17.68 6.59 25.28
N LYS A 114 17.68 7.81 25.84
CA LYS A 114 16.78 8.19 26.95
C LYS A 114 15.42 8.70 26.48
N THR A 115 15.37 9.18 25.24
CA THR A 115 14.20 9.72 24.56
C THR A 115 14.08 9.04 23.19
N ILE A 116 12.85 8.92 22.70
CA ILE A 116 12.57 8.50 21.34
C ILE A 116 12.76 9.72 20.43
N THR A 117 13.49 9.54 19.33
CA THR A 117 13.69 10.56 18.30
C THR A 117 12.88 10.22 17.05
N GLN A 118 12.81 11.16 16.09
CA GLN A 118 12.11 10.95 14.82
C GLN A 118 12.55 9.65 14.12
N ASP A 119 13.86 9.35 14.14
CA ASP A 119 14.42 8.16 13.51
C ASP A 119 13.83 6.84 14.01
N GLU A 120 13.54 6.74 15.31
CA GLU A 120 12.94 5.52 15.88
C GLU A 120 11.48 5.36 15.46
N LEU A 121 10.74 6.46 15.33
CA LEU A 121 9.36 6.46 14.83
C LEU A 121 9.31 6.05 13.36
N LEU A 122 10.18 6.65 12.53
CA LEU A 122 10.30 6.31 11.12
C LEU A 122 10.70 4.84 10.93
N GLU A 123 11.68 4.34 11.69
CA GLU A 123 12.08 2.93 11.62
C GLU A 123 10.96 1.99 12.10
N ALA A 124 10.20 2.36 13.13
CA ALA A 124 9.06 1.56 13.59
C ALA A 124 7.97 1.47 12.50
N ILE A 125 7.68 2.57 11.79
CA ILE A 125 6.77 2.58 10.64
C ILE A 125 7.29 1.65 9.54
N GLU A 126 8.55 1.80 9.14
CA GLU A 126 9.16 0.92 8.13
C GLU A 126 9.09 -0.56 8.51
N ARG A 127 9.29 -0.88 9.79
CA ARG A 127 9.16 -2.27 10.29
C ARG A 127 7.74 -2.78 10.23
N ALA A 128 6.74 -1.93 10.45
CA ALA A 128 5.35 -2.31 10.34
C ALA A 128 4.94 -2.60 8.89
N PHE A 129 5.44 -1.80 7.93
CA PHE A 129 5.13 -1.99 6.50
C PHE A 129 5.92 -3.13 5.85
N VAL A 130 7.23 -3.16 6.03
CA VAL A 130 8.15 -4.03 5.25
C VAL A 130 8.71 -5.19 6.10
N GLY A 131 8.52 -5.14 7.42
CA GLY A 131 9.03 -6.14 8.35
C GLY A 131 10.45 -5.85 8.85
N LEU A 132 10.98 -6.79 9.64
CA LEU A 132 12.29 -6.66 10.28
C LEU A 132 13.43 -6.74 9.26
N GLU A 133 14.42 -5.86 9.46
CA GLU A 133 15.69 -5.85 8.73
C GLU A 133 16.49 -7.12 9.00
N ARG A 134 16.94 -7.79 7.93
CA ARG A 134 17.73 -9.03 8.03
C ARG A 134 19.23 -8.76 7.91
N LYS A 135 19.82 -8.19 8.96
CA LYS A 135 21.27 -7.89 9.02
C LYS A 135 22.20 -9.08 8.76
N ASN A 136 21.74 -10.31 9.02
CA ASN A 136 22.53 -11.53 8.84
C ASN A 136 22.32 -12.23 7.48
N ARG A 137 21.41 -11.72 6.61
CA ARG A 137 21.22 -12.30 5.28
C ARG A 137 22.31 -11.74 4.36
N LYS A 138 23.38 -12.50 4.14
CA LYS A 138 24.38 -12.19 3.13
C LYS A 138 23.73 -12.30 1.76
N ILE A 139 23.45 -11.14 1.15
CA ILE A 139 23.07 -11.04 -0.26
C ILE A 139 24.37 -11.02 -1.08
N SER A 140 24.41 -11.79 -2.17
CA SER A 140 25.54 -11.74 -3.09
C SER A 140 25.64 -10.40 -3.81
N ASP A 141 26.83 -9.98 -4.23
CA ASP A 141 27.00 -8.72 -4.97
C ASP A 141 26.17 -8.69 -6.27
N VAL A 142 25.96 -9.87 -6.88
CA VAL A 142 25.10 -10.04 -8.06
C VAL A 142 23.63 -9.76 -7.71
N GLU A 143 23.12 -10.34 -6.63
CA GLU A 143 21.74 -10.08 -6.18
C GLU A 143 21.55 -8.64 -5.73
N LYS A 144 22.52 -8.03 -5.01
CA LYS A 144 22.47 -6.61 -4.64
C LYS A 144 22.37 -5.72 -5.89
N ARG A 145 23.15 -6.04 -6.93
CA ARG A 145 23.10 -5.33 -8.20
C ARG A 145 21.74 -5.49 -8.89
N ILE A 146 21.16 -6.70 -8.91
CA ILE A 146 19.82 -6.93 -9.46
C ILE A 146 18.80 -6.03 -8.76
N VAL A 147 18.79 -6.05 -7.42
CA VAL A 147 17.88 -5.25 -6.61
C VAL A 147 18.09 -3.75 -6.83
N ALA A 148 19.34 -3.29 -6.91
CA ALA A 148 19.62 -1.86 -7.12
C ALA A 148 19.08 -1.33 -8.45
N TYR A 149 19.22 -2.09 -9.54
CA TYR A 149 18.60 -1.72 -10.83
C TYR A 149 17.07 -1.79 -10.75
N HIS A 150 16.53 -2.82 -10.10
CA HIS A 150 15.09 -3.01 -9.94
C HIS A 150 14.44 -1.83 -9.20
N GLU A 151 14.96 -1.47 -8.03
CA GLU A 151 14.44 -0.35 -7.24
C GLU A 151 14.68 1.01 -7.91
N SER A 152 15.81 1.18 -8.62
CA SER A 152 16.05 2.39 -9.44
C SER A 152 15.01 2.54 -10.56
N GLY A 153 14.55 1.43 -11.14
CA GLY A 153 13.49 1.43 -12.15
C GLY A 153 12.15 1.92 -11.60
N HIS A 154 11.75 1.44 -10.42
CA HIS A 154 10.55 1.94 -9.73
C HIS A 154 10.69 3.44 -9.41
N ALA A 155 11.82 3.82 -8.81
CA ALA A 155 12.04 5.19 -8.36
C ALA A 155 12.01 6.19 -9.52
N LEU A 156 12.67 5.86 -10.64
CA LEU A 156 12.65 6.72 -11.83
C LEU A 156 11.23 6.87 -12.39
N MET A 157 10.51 5.76 -12.58
CA MET A 157 9.17 5.81 -13.15
C MET A 157 8.19 6.59 -12.26
N ALA A 158 8.35 6.49 -10.94
CA ALA A 158 7.54 7.22 -9.98
C ALA A 158 7.82 8.74 -10.01
N GLU A 159 9.04 9.18 -10.28
CA GLU A 159 9.35 10.61 -10.39
C GLU A 159 9.00 11.21 -11.77
N LEU A 160 9.03 10.40 -12.84
CA LEU A 160 8.75 10.87 -14.21
C LEU A 160 7.27 10.79 -14.61
N THR A 161 6.49 9.89 -14.01
CA THR A 161 5.13 9.62 -14.50
C THR A 161 4.11 10.51 -13.83
N LYS A 162 3.46 11.36 -14.61
CA LYS A 162 2.39 12.25 -14.12
C LYS A 162 1.23 11.45 -13.50
N GLY A 163 0.91 11.75 -12.25
CA GLY A 163 -0.18 11.10 -11.52
C GLY A 163 0.22 9.85 -10.73
N SER A 164 1.49 9.46 -10.79
CA SER A 164 2.06 8.51 -9.82
C SER A 164 2.25 9.19 -8.45
N THR A 165 2.66 8.43 -7.46
CA THR A 165 2.97 8.94 -6.11
C THR A 165 4.47 9.22 -6.01
N ARG A 166 4.89 10.30 -5.34
CA ARG A 166 6.32 10.62 -5.18
C ARG A 166 7.07 9.55 -4.37
N VAL A 167 8.34 9.40 -4.67
CA VAL A 167 9.27 8.57 -3.91
C VAL A 167 9.66 9.33 -2.64
N THR A 168 9.61 8.63 -1.51
CA THR A 168 10.16 9.14 -0.25
C THR A 168 11.52 8.52 0.02
N LYS A 169 11.67 7.21 -0.25
CA LYS A 169 12.88 6.47 0.08
C LYS A 169 13.02 5.22 -0.77
N VAL A 170 14.24 4.91 -1.16
CA VAL A 170 14.60 3.69 -1.88
C VAL A 170 15.67 2.97 -1.07
N SER A 171 15.53 1.66 -0.91
CA SER A 171 16.46 0.84 -0.12
C SER A 171 16.68 -0.52 -0.77
N ILE A 172 17.93 -0.97 -0.81
CA ILE A 172 18.32 -2.32 -1.24
C ILE A 172 18.61 -3.25 -0.07
N ILE A 173 18.21 -2.85 1.15
CA ILE A 173 18.41 -3.64 2.36
C ILE A 173 17.24 -4.63 2.52
N PRO A 174 17.52 -5.94 2.67
CA PRO A 174 16.48 -6.96 2.76
C PRO A 174 15.66 -6.83 4.04
N ARG A 175 14.33 -6.87 3.89
CA ARG A 175 13.36 -6.82 4.99
C ARG A 175 12.29 -7.90 4.86
N GLY A 176 11.81 -8.39 6.00
CA GLY A 176 10.69 -9.34 6.04
C GLY A 176 11.00 -10.71 5.40
N LEU A 177 9.97 -11.39 4.89
CA LEU A 177 10.08 -12.75 4.32
C LEU A 177 10.31 -12.77 2.80
N GLY A 178 10.13 -11.64 2.09
CA GLY A 178 10.16 -11.61 0.62
C GLY A 178 10.76 -10.36 -0.03
N ALA A 179 10.96 -9.24 0.70
CA ALA A 179 11.50 -8.02 0.10
C ALA A 179 13.04 -8.03 0.14
N LEU A 180 13.68 -8.03 -1.03
CA LEU A 180 15.12 -7.87 -1.17
C LEU A 180 15.54 -6.40 -1.27
N GLY A 181 14.62 -5.54 -1.70
CA GLY A 181 14.66 -4.08 -1.68
C GLY A 181 13.23 -3.53 -1.61
N TYR A 182 13.09 -2.21 -1.49
CA TYR A 182 11.78 -1.54 -1.54
C TYR A 182 11.90 -0.06 -1.89
N THR A 183 10.87 0.44 -2.58
CA THR A 183 10.64 1.87 -2.85
C THR A 183 9.39 2.34 -2.09
N LEU A 184 9.58 3.22 -1.12
CA LEU A 184 8.49 3.83 -0.36
C LEU A 184 7.93 5.04 -1.09
N HIS A 185 6.60 5.07 -1.18
CA HIS A 185 5.84 6.15 -1.78
C HIS A 185 4.98 6.78 -0.69
N LEU A 186 4.92 8.12 -0.65
CA LEU A 186 4.04 8.84 0.27
C LEU A 186 2.97 9.58 -0.56
N PRO A 187 1.68 9.27 -0.38
CA PRO A 187 0.60 9.99 -1.07
C PRO A 187 0.61 11.47 -0.71
N ASP A 188 0.50 12.36 -1.70
CA ASP A 188 0.43 13.82 -1.47
C ASP A 188 -0.92 14.26 -0.87
N ASP A 189 -2.02 13.57 -1.19
CA ASP A 189 -3.38 13.87 -0.75
C ASP A 189 -4.04 12.60 -0.17
N GLU A 190 -4.01 12.45 1.17
CA GLU A 190 -4.51 11.25 1.86
C GLU A 190 -6.04 11.10 1.86
N ASP A 191 -6.79 12.20 1.74
CA ASP A 191 -8.26 12.21 1.79
C ASP A 191 -8.91 11.98 0.42
N ARG A 192 -8.12 11.57 -0.57
CA ARG A 192 -8.60 11.43 -1.94
C ARG A 192 -9.13 10.02 -2.22
N PHE A 193 -10.44 9.86 -2.06
CA PHE A 193 -11.15 8.59 -2.27
C PHE A 193 -11.29 8.16 -3.75
N LEU A 194 -10.94 9.03 -4.72
CA LEU A 194 -11.18 8.80 -6.15
C LEU A 194 -9.89 8.91 -6.97
N LYS A 195 -9.50 7.80 -7.61
CA LYS A 195 -8.42 7.75 -8.60
C LYS A 195 -8.98 7.91 -10.02
N ARG A 196 -8.26 8.66 -10.85
CA ARG A 196 -8.56 8.85 -12.28
C ARG A 196 -7.84 7.77 -13.09
N LYS A 197 -8.33 7.48 -14.30
CA LYS A 197 -7.76 6.46 -15.20
C LYS A 197 -6.24 6.63 -15.41
N TYR A 198 -5.76 7.86 -15.64
CA TYR A 198 -4.33 8.09 -15.87
C TYR A 198 -3.45 7.79 -14.65
N GLU A 199 -3.98 7.89 -13.43
CA GLU A 199 -3.21 7.62 -12.21
C GLU A 199 -3.08 6.12 -11.97
N LEU A 200 -4.13 5.34 -12.29
CA LEU A 200 -4.04 3.88 -12.29
C LEU A 200 -3.06 3.38 -13.37
N MET A 201 -3.09 4.00 -14.55
CA MET A 201 -2.10 3.71 -15.60
C MET A 201 -0.68 4.08 -15.16
N ALA A 202 -0.50 5.22 -14.48
CA ALA A 202 0.79 5.62 -13.94
C ALA A 202 1.29 4.63 -12.87
N GLU A 203 0.42 4.14 -12.00
CA GLU A 203 0.76 3.11 -11.01
C GLU A 203 1.21 1.80 -11.69
N ILE A 204 0.56 1.40 -12.78
CA ILE A 204 0.99 0.26 -13.60
C ILE A 204 2.38 0.50 -14.20
N ASP A 205 2.66 1.69 -14.72
CA ASP A 205 3.98 2.02 -15.27
C ASP A 205 5.10 1.92 -14.22
N VAL A 206 4.83 2.40 -13.00
CA VAL A 206 5.76 2.29 -11.87
C VAL A 206 6.01 0.83 -11.52
N LEU A 207 4.95 0.01 -11.41
CA LEU A 207 5.07 -1.42 -11.09
C LEU A 207 5.86 -2.19 -12.16
N LEU A 208 5.74 -1.81 -13.43
CA LEU A 208 6.52 -2.42 -14.52
C LEU A 208 7.98 -1.95 -14.55
N GLY A 209 8.31 -0.86 -13.86
CA GLY A 209 9.64 -0.24 -13.83
C GLY A 209 10.75 -1.19 -13.37
N GLY A 210 10.54 -1.94 -12.29
CA GLY A 210 11.56 -2.85 -11.75
C GLY A 210 11.94 -3.97 -12.72
N ARG A 211 10.94 -4.67 -13.27
CA ARG A 211 11.14 -5.70 -14.30
C ARG A 211 11.84 -5.13 -15.55
N ALA A 212 11.39 -3.97 -16.02
CA ALA A 212 11.95 -3.35 -17.22
C ALA A 212 13.41 -2.93 -17.01
N ALA A 213 13.78 -2.46 -15.81
CA ALA A 213 15.15 -2.12 -15.47
C ALA A 213 16.08 -3.34 -15.47
N GLU A 214 15.63 -4.48 -14.94
CA GLU A 214 16.39 -5.73 -15.04
C GLU A 214 16.66 -6.10 -16.51
N GLU A 215 15.63 -6.10 -17.36
CA GLU A 215 15.78 -6.46 -18.78
C GLU A 215 16.72 -5.49 -19.53
N VAL A 216 16.58 -4.18 -19.32
CA VAL A 216 17.32 -3.16 -20.07
C VAL A 216 18.80 -3.07 -19.66
N PHE A 217 19.11 -3.23 -18.37
CA PHE A 217 20.46 -3.00 -17.84
C PHE A 217 21.23 -4.29 -17.54
N LEU A 218 20.53 -5.38 -17.23
CA LEU A 218 21.14 -6.67 -16.91
C LEU A 218 21.00 -7.68 -18.06
N GLY A 219 20.02 -7.49 -18.95
CA GLY A 219 19.75 -8.39 -20.08
C GLY A 219 19.10 -9.72 -19.67
N GLU A 220 18.80 -9.90 -18.39
CA GLU A 220 18.14 -11.07 -17.83
C GLU A 220 17.07 -10.65 -16.83
N ILE A 221 16.03 -11.49 -16.68
CA ILE A 221 14.90 -11.25 -15.79
C ILE A 221 14.99 -12.15 -14.55
N SER A 222 14.69 -11.58 -13.38
CA SER A 222 14.70 -12.28 -12.09
C SER A 222 13.31 -12.79 -11.67
N THR A 223 13.19 -13.47 -10.53
CA THR A 223 11.89 -13.77 -9.91
C THR A 223 11.34 -12.65 -9.02
N GLY A 224 12.10 -11.55 -8.84
CA GLY A 224 11.77 -10.46 -7.93
C GLY A 224 10.49 -9.69 -8.29
N ALA A 225 10.21 -9.50 -9.58
CA ALA A 225 9.07 -8.72 -10.05
C ALA A 225 7.70 -9.42 -9.94
N GLY A 226 7.62 -10.59 -9.28
CA GLY A 226 6.38 -11.38 -9.23
C GLY A 226 5.21 -10.63 -8.59
N ASN A 227 5.46 -9.93 -7.49
CA ASN A 227 4.45 -9.12 -6.79
C ASN A 227 4.00 -7.91 -7.63
N ASP A 228 4.92 -7.28 -8.36
CA ASP A 228 4.58 -6.09 -9.16
C ASP A 228 3.72 -6.44 -10.36
N LEU A 229 4.01 -7.58 -11.00
CA LEU A 229 3.20 -8.11 -12.09
C LEU A 229 1.80 -8.52 -11.63
N ASP A 230 1.68 -9.15 -10.45
CA ASP A 230 0.39 -9.50 -9.86
C ASP A 230 -0.45 -8.25 -9.58
N ARG A 231 0.14 -7.24 -8.94
CA ARG A 231 -0.51 -5.96 -8.65
C ARG A 231 -0.91 -5.20 -9.91
N ALA A 232 -0.02 -5.10 -10.90
CA ALA A 232 -0.31 -4.42 -12.17
C ALA A 232 -1.47 -5.12 -12.91
N THR A 233 -1.49 -6.45 -12.88
CA THR A 233 -2.57 -7.26 -13.46
C THR A 233 -3.89 -7.04 -12.73
N ALA A 234 -3.88 -7.01 -11.40
CA ALA A 234 -5.07 -6.75 -10.59
C ALA A 234 -5.66 -5.37 -10.88
N ILE A 235 -4.84 -4.31 -10.94
CA ILE A 235 -5.29 -2.95 -11.26
C ILE A 235 -5.96 -2.92 -12.63
N LEU A 236 -5.35 -3.50 -13.67
CA LEU A 236 -5.95 -3.55 -15.00
C LEU A 236 -7.26 -4.34 -15.03
N LYS A 237 -7.32 -5.46 -14.31
CA LYS A 237 -8.52 -6.26 -14.22
C LYS A 237 -9.67 -5.48 -13.57
N ASP A 238 -9.40 -4.72 -12.50
CA ASP A 238 -10.39 -3.86 -11.85
C ASP A 238 -10.80 -2.68 -12.74
N MET A 239 -9.86 -2.07 -13.46
CA MET A 239 -10.14 -1.05 -14.46
C MET A 239 -11.14 -1.52 -15.51
N ILE A 240 -11.02 -2.76 -15.98
CA ILE A 240 -11.93 -3.34 -16.97
C ILE A 240 -13.23 -3.82 -16.32
N SER A 241 -13.15 -4.56 -15.22
CA SER A 241 -14.28 -5.35 -14.70
C SER A 241 -15.15 -4.60 -13.71
N VAL A 242 -14.59 -3.63 -13.00
CA VAL A 242 -15.26 -2.92 -11.90
C VAL A 242 -15.50 -1.46 -12.26
N TYR A 243 -14.51 -0.78 -12.85
CA TYR A 243 -14.56 0.67 -13.07
C TYR A 243 -15.06 1.10 -14.45
N GLY A 244 -15.22 0.17 -15.40
CA GLY A 244 -15.67 0.50 -16.76
C GLY A 244 -14.71 1.44 -17.50
N MET A 245 -13.40 1.31 -17.26
CA MET A 245 -12.36 2.16 -17.85
C MET A 245 -11.77 1.60 -19.17
N SER A 246 -12.43 0.61 -19.76
CA SER A 246 -12.00 -0.06 -21.00
C SER A 246 -13.13 -0.18 -22.00
N ASP A 247 -12.78 -0.08 -23.28
CA ASP A 247 -13.73 -0.22 -24.38
C ASP A 247 -14.23 -1.67 -24.56
N VAL A 248 -13.57 -2.66 -23.94
CA VAL A 248 -13.94 -4.09 -24.00
C VAL A 248 -15.30 -4.33 -23.35
N ALA A 249 -15.45 -3.88 -22.10
CA ALA A 249 -16.70 -3.96 -21.36
C ALA A 249 -17.58 -2.70 -21.56
N GLY A 250 -16.99 -1.62 -22.09
CA GLY A 250 -17.58 -0.30 -22.05
C GLY A 250 -17.90 0.12 -20.62
N LEU A 251 -19.15 0.53 -20.39
CA LEU A 251 -19.65 0.94 -19.08
C LEU A 251 -20.22 -0.24 -18.25
N MET A 252 -20.12 -1.48 -18.76
CA MET A 252 -20.62 -2.65 -18.04
C MET A 252 -19.73 -2.99 -16.86
N VAL A 253 -20.35 -3.29 -15.72
CA VAL A 253 -19.66 -3.86 -14.55
C VAL A 253 -19.73 -5.38 -14.67
N LEU A 254 -18.59 -6.01 -14.96
CA LEU A 254 -18.45 -7.46 -15.18
C LEU A 254 -18.19 -8.23 -13.90
N SER A 255 -17.58 -7.58 -12.91
CA SER A 255 -17.39 -8.12 -11.58
C SER A 255 -17.98 -7.16 -10.57
N ARG A 256 -19.04 -7.60 -9.87
CA ARG A 256 -19.48 -6.93 -8.67
C ARG A 256 -18.67 -7.49 -7.51
N SER A 257 -17.73 -6.70 -6.98
CA SER A 257 -17.44 -6.82 -5.56
C SER A 257 -18.74 -6.48 -4.85
N GLN A 258 -19.51 -7.50 -4.45
CA GLN A 258 -20.67 -7.25 -3.61
C GLN A 258 -20.14 -6.63 -2.32
N SER A 259 -20.29 -5.31 -2.19
CA SER A 259 -20.41 -4.68 -0.88
C SER A 259 -21.66 -5.32 -0.27
N SER A 260 -21.43 -6.41 0.46
CA SER A 260 -22.46 -7.28 1.00
C SER A 260 -23.15 -6.58 2.17
N PHE A 261 -23.95 -5.56 1.84
CA PHE A 261 -24.83 -4.94 2.82
C PHE A 261 -26.00 -5.87 3.14
N LEU A 262 -26.37 -6.79 2.23
CA LEU A 262 -27.44 -7.78 2.42
C LEU A 262 -27.22 -9.05 1.57
N GLY A 263 -26.34 -9.94 2.03
CA GLY A 263 -26.30 -11.33 1.56
C GLY A 263 -24.98 -11.75 0.93
N GLY A 264 -24.41 -12.83 1.46
CA GLY A 264 -23.20 -13.47 0.93
C GLY A 264 -23.47 -14.07 -0.44
N GLY A 265 -23.20 -13.30 -1.50
CA GLY A 265 -23.09 -13.82 -2.85
C GLY A 265 -21.69 -14.34 -3.11
N MET A 266 -21.61 -15.57 -3.60
CA MET A 266 -20.47 -16.06 -4.38
C MET A 266 -20.16 -15.03 -5.47
N VAL A 267 -18.89 -14.71 -5.74
CA VAL A 267 -18.52 -13.82 -6.86
C VAL A 267 -19.00 -14.51 -8.15
N SER A 268 -20.16 -14.12 -8.66
CA SER A 268 -20.62 -14.55 -9.97
C SER A 268 -19.98 -13.63 -10.99
N ASN A 269 -19.13 -14.22 -11.82
CA ASN A 269 -18.66 -13.56 -13.03
C ASN A 269 -19.80 -13.64 -14.03
N ASP A 270 -20.61 -12.59 -14.12
CA ASP A 270 -21.78 -12.52 -14.99
C ASP A 270 -21.37 -12.15 -16.43
N TYR A 271 -20.47 -12.93 -17.04
CA TYR A 271 -20.01 -12.73 -18.41
C TYR A 271 -19.67 -14.03 -19.14
N SER A 272 -19.72 -14.01 -20.47
CA SER A 272 -19.46 -15.18 -21.32
C SER A 272 -17.98 -15.55 -21.34
N GLU A 273 -17.67 -16.79 -21.74
CA GLU A 273 -16.28 -17.20 -21.98
C GLU A 273 -15.58 -16.33 -23.03
N GLN A 274 -16.33 -15.86 -24.06
CA GLN A 274 -15.79 -14.93 -25.05
C GLN A 274 -15.37 -13.61 -24.40
N MET A 275 -16.22 -13.05 -23.54
CA MET A 275 -15.88 -11.83 -22.80
C MET A 275 -14.68 -12.05 -21.88
N ALA A 276 -14.58 -13.21 -21.24
CA ALA A 276 -13.39 -13.58 -20.44
C ALA A 276 -12.11 -13.52 -21.28
N GLN A 277 -12.15 -14.12 -22.48
CA GLN A 277 -11.02 -14.11 -23.41
C GLN A 277 -10.67 -12.69 -23.89
N ASP A 278 -11.67 -11.85 -24.13
CA ASP A 278 -11.47 -10.47 -24.58
C ASP A 278 -10.82 -9.62 -23.47
N ILE A 279 -11.21 -9.82 -22.20
CA ILE A 279 -10.56 -9.21 -21.03
C ILE A 279 -9.08 -9.64 -20.96
N ASP A 280 -8.80 -10.94 -21.03
CA ASP A 280 -7.44 -11.47 -20.93
C ASP A 280 -6.54 -10.93 -22.06
N ASN A 281 -7.06 -10.87 -23.28
CA ASN A 281 -6.36 -10.28 -24.43
C ASN A 281 -6.08 -8.80 -24.23
N SER A 282 -7.03 -8.04 -23.69
CA SER A 282 -6.87 -6.61 -23.41
C SER A 282 -5.85 -6.34 -22.30
N ILE A 283 -5.83 -7.16 -21.25
CA ILE A 283 -4.83 -7.06 -20.18
C ILE A 283 -3.44 -7.31 -20.77
N LYS A 284 -3.29 -8.39 -21.53
CA LYS A 284 -2.02 -8.75 -22.16
C LYS A 284 -1.51 -7.68 -23.12
N SER A 285 -2.37 -7.14 -23.99
CA SER A 285 -1.99 -6.10 -24.95
C SER A 285 -1.58 -4.81 -24.22
N THR A 286 -2.36 -4.39 -23.23
CA THR A 286 -2.09 -3.17 -22.45
C THR A 286 -0.78 -3.30 -21.67
N LEU A 287 -0.56 -4.42 -20.97
CA LEU A 287 0.70 -4.65 -20.25
C LEU A 287 1.90 -4.63 -21.20
N THR A 288 1.77 -5.24 -22.38
CA THR A 288 2.86 -5.25 -23.38
C THR A 288 3.17 -3.84 -23.87
N GLU A 289 2.15 -3.04 -24.19
CA GLU A 289 2.30 -1.66 -24.63
C GLU A 289 2.96 -0.78 -23.54
N ARG A 290 2.46 -0.87 -22.30
CA ARG A 290 3.03 -0.13 -21.17
C ARG A 290 4.45 -0.58 -20.86
N TYR A 291 4.73 -1.87 -20.94
CA TYR A 291 6.08 -2.41 -20.71
C TYR A 291 7.09 -1.87 -21.73
N GLU A 292 6.74 -1.81 -23.02
CA GLU A 292 7.61 -1.21 -24.03
C GLU A 292 7.77 0.31 -23.84
N PHE A 293 6.72 1.02 -23.43
CA PHE A 293 6.81 2.43 -23.06
C PHE A 293 7.78 2.66 -21.88
N VAL A 294 7.67 1.85 -20.83
CA VAL A 294 8.55 1.89 -19.66
C VAL A 294 9.98 1.61 -20.09
N LYS A 295 10.25 0.51 -20.81
CA LYS A 295 11.58 0.17 -21.34
C LYS A 295 12.21 1.30 -22.14
N LYS A 296 11.44 1.97 -23.01
CA LYS A 296 11.92 3.12 -23.77
C LYS A 296 12.31 4.27 -22.84
N THR A 297 11.46 4.59 -21.87
CA THR A 297 11.72 5.65 -20.89
C THR A 297 12.97 5.36 -20.06
N LEU A 298 13.14 4.13 -19.58
CA LEU A 298 14.35 3.73 -18.84
C LEU A 298 15.62 3.82 -19.70
N ASN A 299 15.54 3.52 -21.01
CA ASN A 299 16.67 3.70 -21.93
C ASN A 299 16.99 5.17 -22.18
N ASP A 300 15.97 6.02 -22.35
CA ASP A 300 16.16 7.48 -22.52
C ASP A 300 16.88 8.08 -21.30
N TYR A 301 16.62 7.54 -20.10
CA TYR A 301 17.22 7.96 -18.82
C TYR A 301 18.33 7.02 -18.32
N ARG A 302 19.03 6.33 -19.24
CA ARG A 302 20.05 5.33 -18.89
C ARG A 302 21.11 5.86 -17.91
N GLY A 303 21.61 7.07 -18.14
CA GLY A 303 22.65 7.67 -17.28
C GLY A 303 22.16 7.96 -15.86
N ALA A 304 20.90 8.38 -15.70
CA ALA A 304 20.31 8.60 -14.37
C ALA A 304 20.22 7.28 -13.59
N ILE A 305 19.78 6.19 -14.22
CA ILE A 305 19.67 4.87 -13.55
C ILE A 305 21.04 4.32 -13.17
N GLU A 306 22.04 4.43 -14.04
CA GLU A 306 23.40 4.00 -13.71
C GLU A 306 23.94 4.77 -12.50
N LYS A 307 23.71 6.10 -12.43
CA LYS A 307 24.11 6.93 -11.30
C LYS A 307 23.34 6.57 -10.02
N MET A 308 22.02 6.44 -10.07
CA MET A 308 21.20 6.00 -8.93
C MET A 308 21.63 4.63 -8.41
N THR A 309 21.88 3.69 -9.31
CA THR A 309 22.32 2.34 -8.96
C THR A 309 23.71 2.36 -8.30
N ALA A 310 24.64 3.17 -8.82
CA ALA A 310 25.96 3.32 -8.23
C ALA A 310 25.89 3.87 -6.80
N VAL A 311 25.05 4.87 -6.57
CA VAL A 311 24.81 5.44 -5.23
C VAL A 311 24.16 4.40 -4.32
N LEU A 312 23.12 3.69 -4.77
CA LEU A 312 22.47 2.62 -3.99
C LEU A 312 23.44 1.50 -3.61
N LEU A 313 24.38 1.13 -4.48
CA LEU A 313 25.38 0.10 -4.17
C LEU A 313 26.41 0.57 -3.14
N ASP A 314 26.63 1.88 -2.98
CA ASP A 314 27.57 2.46 -2.02
C ASP A 314 26.92 2.68 -0.64
N ILE A 315 25.77 3.36 -0.61
CA ILE A 315 25.11 3.79 0.64
C ILE A 315 23.86 2.97 1.02
N GLU A 316 23.44 2.02 0.19
CA GLU A 316 22.30 1.09 0.36
C GLU A 316 20.90 1.72 0.46
N ILE A 317 20.82 3.03 0.73
CA ILE A 317 19.59 3.80 0.92
C ILE A 317 19.76 5.17 0.24
N ILE A 318 18.75 5.59 -0.52
CA ILE A 318 18.63 6.96 -1.03
C ILE A 318 17.27 7.55 -0.66
N GLU A 319 17.25 8.82 -0.30
CA GLU A 319 16.01 9.57 -0.04
C GLU A 319 15.44 10.10 -1.37
N GLY A 320 14.14 10.37 -1.41
CA GLY A 320 13.42 10.81 -2.61
C GLY A 320 13.95 12.12 -3.19
N ASP A 321 14.39 13.05 -2.34
CA ASP A 321 14.99 14.31 -2.78
C ASP A 321 16.30 14.06 -3.57
N THR A 322 17.11 13.08 -3.14
CA THR A 322 18.32 12.67 -3.86
C THR A 322 17.98 12.00 -5.21
N VAL A 323 16.90 11.23 -5.28
CA VAL A 323 16.40 10.67 -6.54
C VAL A 323 16.07 11.80 -7.53
N GLN A 324 15.33 12.82 -7.07
CA GLN A 324 14.98 13.98 -7.89
C GLN A 324 16.20 14.76 -8.35
N GLU A 325 17.18 14.98 -7.47
CA GLU A 325 18.44 15.65 -7.81
C GLU A 325 19.19 14.90 -8.91
N ILE A 326 19.33 13.57 -8.82
CA ILE A 326 20.00 12.76 -9.84
C ILE A 326 19.29 12.87 -11.20
N ILE A 327 17.96 12.83 -11.21
CA ILE A 327 17.17 12.96 -12.44
C ILE A 327 17.35 14.36 -13.04
N LYS A 328 17.25 15.39 -12.21
CA LYS A 328 17.37 16.78 -12.64
C LYS A 328 18.76 17.09 -13.22
N GLU A 329 19.82 16.65 -12.54
CA GLU A 329 21.20 16.79 -13.04
C GLU A 329 21.37 16.11 -14.40
N PHE A 330 20.81 14.91 -14.57
CA PHE A 330 20.85 14.20 -15.85
C PHE A 330 20.09 14.96 -16.96
N GLU A 331 18.90 15.49 -16.65
CA GLU A 331 18.12 16.30 -17.59
C GLU A 331 18.88 17.58 -18.02
N GLU A 332 19.51 18.27 -17.07
CA GLU A 332 20.32 19.47 -17.32
C GLU A 332 21.55 19.17 -18.17
N GLU A 333 22.30 18.10 -17.86
CA GLU A 333 23.47 17.67 -18.63
C GLU A 333 23.13 17.30 -20.08
N ASN A 334 21.94 16.75 -20.32
CA ASN A 334 21.48 16.31 -21.64
C ASN A 334 20.60 17.33 -22.37
N ASN A 335 20.40 18.53 -21.81
CA ASN A 335 19.50 19.57 -22.33
C ASN A 335 18.08 19.07 -22.61
N MET A 336 17.55 18.24 -21.71
CA MET A 336 16.20 17.68 -21.81
C MET A 336 15.19 18.62 -21.14
N GLU A 337 13.97 18.67 -21.67
CA GLU A 337 12.86 19.31 -20.95
C GLU A 337 12.50 18.45 -19.74
N SER A 338 12.38 19.07 -18.57
CA SER A 338 12.16 18.34 -17.33
C SER A 338 10.84 17.58 -17.36
N ARG A 339 10.92 16.28 -17.11
CA ARG A 339 9.77 15.37 -17.03
C ARG A 339 9.39 15.06 -15.59
N LEU A 340 10.03 15.69 -14.60
CA LEU A 340 9.69 15.52 -13.20
C LEU A 340 8.22 15.87 -12.96
N ALA A 341 7.45 14.86 -12.55
CA ALA A 341 6.02 14.97 -12.31
C ALA A 341 5.70 15.72 -11.01
N HIS A 342 6.62 15.69 -10.05
CA HIS A 342 6.44 16.16 -8.67
C HIS A 342 7.26 17.41 -8.34
N LEU A 343 7.34 18.36 -9.28
CA LEU A 343 7.90 19.68 -8.97
C LEU A 343 7.07 20.29 -7.83
N LYS A 344 7.75 20.71 -6.75
CA LYS A 344 7.12 21.32 -5.56
C LYS A 344 5.99 22.23 -6.02
N ARG A 345 4.74 21.90 -5.64
CA ARG A 345 3.65 22.87 -5.69
C ARG A 345 4.14 24.03 -4.83
N GLU A 346 4.54 25.15 -5.45
CA GLU A 346 4.56 26.41 -4.74
C GLU A 346 3.15 26.58 -4.18
N GLU A 347 3.06 26.64 -2.85
CA GLU A 347 1.82 26.88 -2.13
C GLU A 347 1.18 28.14 -2.71
N ALA A 348 0.02 27.99 -3.35
CA ALA A 348 -0.80 29.08 -3.87
C ALA A 348 -1.91 29.42 -2.87
#